data_AF-A0A1F8N5B3-F1
#
_entry.id   AF-A0A1F8N5B3-F1
#
_cell.length_a   1.000
_cell.length_b   1.000
_cell.length_c   1.000
_cell.angle_alpha   90.00
_cell.angle_beta   90.00
_cell.angle_gamma   90.00
#
_symmetry.space_group_name_H-M   'P 1'
#
loop_
_entity.id
_entity.type
_entity.pdbx_description
1 polymer ?
#
loop_
_entity_poly.entity_id
_entity_poly.type
_entity_poly.pdbx_seq_one_letter_code
_entity_poly.pdbx_strand_id
1 'polypeptide(L)'
;MQEQQQTFLDTTEPMPGEYQVPEGPRAEKCRSCGARIIWGQTRAGEPIPLSVATLRTIGARRYAKTHFIDCPHGREWRKRV
;
A
#
# COMPACT_ATOMS: atom_id res chain seq x y z
N MET A 1 15.66 -35.22 -21.95
CA MET A 1 16.23 -33.91 -21.56
C MET A 1 15.16 -32.86 -21.82
N GLN A 2 14.95 -31.95 -20.84
CA GLN A 2 14.04 -30.80 -20.90
C GLN A 2 12.57 -31.23 -20.74
N GLU A 3 11.76 -30.68 -19.84
CA GLU A 3 11.50 -29.26 -19.61
C GLU A 3 11.47 -28.89 -18.13
N GLN A 4 12.36 -27.97 -17.76
CA GLN A 4 12.34 -27.28 -16.48
C GLN A 4 11.16 -26.28 -16.51
N GLN A 5 9.98 -26.70 -16.04
CA GLN A 5 8.91 -25.76 -15.70
C GLN A 5 9.32 -25.02 -14.43
N GLN A 6 10.16 -24.01 -14.61
CA GLN A 6 10.48 -23.04 -13.59
C GLN A 6 9.18 -22.32 -13.24
N THR A 7 8.63 -22.68 -12.07
CA THR A 7 7.68 -21.85 -11.34
C THR A 7 8.43 -20.56 -10.99
N PHE A 8 8.48 -19.64 -11.95
CA PHE A 8 8.99 -18.29 -11.75
C PHE A 8 7.99 -17.65 -10.80
N LEU A 9 8.28 -17.69 -9.50
CA LEU A 9 7.48 -17.02 -8.48
C LEU A 9 7.34 -15.56 -8.92
N ASP A 10 6.20 -15.28 -9.54
CA ASP A 10 5.76 -13.96 -9.94
C ASP A 10 5.56 -13.18 -8.66
N THR A 11 6.65 -12.60 -8.15
CA THR A 11 6.63 -11.70 -7.00
C THR A 11 6.10 -10.33 -7.45
N THR A 12 5.20 -10.33 -8.42
CA THR A 12 4.65 -9.19 -9.15
C THR A 12 3.19 -8.95 -8.76
N GLU A 13 2.55 -9.93 -8.11
CA GLU A 13 1.20 -9.80 -7.58
C GLU A 13 1.18 -8.96 -6.30
N PRO A 14 0.28 -7.96 -6.19
CA PRO A 14 0.10 -7.22 -4.95
C PRO A 14 -0.43 -8.18 -3.87
N MET A 15 0.26 -8.25 -2.74
CA MET A 15 -0.21 -9.05 -1.60
C MET A 15 -1.56 -8.50 -1.10
N PRO A 16 -2.41 -9.35 -0.51
CA PRO A 16 -3.66 -8.89 0.09
C PRO A 16 -3.41 -7.75 1.09
N GLY A 17 -4.04 -6.60 0.85
CA GLY A 17 -3.87 -5.39 1.66
C GLY A 17 -2.80 -4.41 1.17
N GLU A 18 -2.14 -4.68 0.03
CA GLU A 18 -1.35 -3.70 -0.71
C GLU A 18 -2.22 -2.95 -1.70
N TYR A 19 -2.09 -1.62 -1.71
CA TYR A 19 -2.84 -0.72 -2.58
C TYR A 19 -1.87 0.00 -3.49
N GLN A 20 -2.32 0.26 -4.72
CA GLN A 20 -1.51 1.01 -5.67
C GLN A 20 -1.37 2.47 -5.23
N VAL A 21 -0.13 2.92 -5.21
CA VAL A 21 0.25 4.30 -4.95
C VAL A 21 0.33 4.98 -6.32
N PRO A 22 -0.37 6.10 -6.56
CA PRO A 22 -0.23 6.83 -7.80
C PRO A 22 1.21 7.35 -7.99
N GLU A 23 1.55 7.81 -9.20
CA GLU A 23 2.85 8.45 -9.44
C GLU A 23 2.76 9.94 -9.04
N GLY A 24 3.67 10.38 -8.16
CA GLY A 24 3.71 11.75 -7.65
C GLY A 24 2.87 12.13 -6.42
N PRO A 25 2.33 11.22 -5.59
CA PRO A 25 1.60 11.64 -4.41
C PRO A 25 2.55 12.20 -3.38
N ARG A 26 2.11 13.28 -2.73
CA ARG A 26 2.85 13.91 -1.65
C ARG A 26 2.69 13.06 -0.40
N ALA A 27 3.81 12.71 0.22
CA ALA A 27 3.79 12.13 1.55
C ALA A 27 3.32 13.20 2.55
N GLU A 28 2.18 12.96 3.19
CA GLU A 28 1.65 13.78 4.26
C GLU A 28 1.93 13.13 5.61
N LYS A 29 1.78 13.89 6.71
CA LYS A 29 1.84 13.31 8.06
C LYS A 29 0.44 12.91 8.50
N CYS A 30 0.32 11.70 9.03
CA CYS A 30 -0.89 11.23 9.68
C CYS A 30 -1.22 12.17 10.85
N ARG A 31 -2.44 12.72 10.87
CA ARG A 31 -2.87 13.66 11.93
C ARG A 31 -2.97 13.01 13.30
N SER A 32 -3.03 11.67 13.37
CA SER A 32 -3.22 10.96 14.64
C SER A 32 -1.91 10.52 15.29
N CYS A 33 -0.98 9.96 14.52
CA CYS A 33 0.28 9.42 15.06
C CYS A 33 1.53 10.15 14.54
N GLY A 34 1.39 11.07 13.58
CA GLY A 34 2.50 11.81 12.99
C GLY A 34 3.34 11.05 11.96
N ALA A 35 3.05 9.77 11.70
CA ALA A 35 3.76 8.96 10.71
C ALA A 35 3.57 9.49 9.28
N ARG A 36 4.55 9.24 8.39
CA ARG A 36 4.43 9.62 6.99
C ARG A 36 3.50 8.66 6.25
N ILE A 37 2.45 9.21 5.65
CA ILE A 37 1.45 8.53 4.85
C ILE A 37 1.38 9.09 3.44
N ILE A 38 0.90 8.29 2.50
CA ILE A 38 0.59 8.69 1.14
C ILE A 38 -0.88 8.39 0.88
N TRP A 39 -1.59 9.31 0.24
CA TRP A 39 -2.95 9.02 -0.23
C TRP A 39 -2.89 8.18 -1.50
N GLY A 40 -3.35 6.94 -1.37
CA GLY A 40 -3.67 6.07 -2.50
C GLY A 40 -5.18 6.01 -2.71
N GLN A 41 -5.58 5.14 -3.63
CA GLN A 41 -6.98 4.86 -3.91
C GLN A 41 -7.25 3.37 -3.70
N THR A 42 -8.40 3.03 -3.11
CA THR A 42 -8.89 1.65 -3.08
C THR A 42 -9.35 1.22 -4.46
N ARG A 43 -9.64 -0.08 -4.63
CA ARG A 43 -10.26 -0.59 -5.87
C ARG A 43 -11.62 0.06 -6.16
N ALA A 44 -12.29 0.60 -5.13
CA ALA A 44 -13.55 1.33 -5.24
C ALA A 44 -13.37 2.82 -5.55
N GLY A 45 -12.13 3.32 -5.64
CA GLY A 45 -11.82 4.74 -5.87
C GLY A 45 -11.83 5.58 -4.60
N GLU A 46 -11.95 4.99 -3.42
CA GLU A 46 -11.96 5.72 -2.15
C GLU A 46 -10.53 6.10 -1.73
N PRO A 47 -10.30 7.33 -1.23
CA PRO A 47 -8.98 7.74 -0.75
C PRO A 47 -8.60 6.94 0.49
N ILE A 48 -7.46 6.26 0.45
CA ILE A 48 -6.95 5.45 1.56
C ILE A 48 -5.56 5.93 1.97
N PRO A 49 -5.30 6.12 3.28
CA PRO A 49 -3.95 6.42 3.76
C PRO A 49 -3.09 5.16 3.68
N LEU A 50 -1.98 5.26 2.95
CA LEU A 50 -0.98 4.22 2.77
C LEU A 50 0.29 4.59 3.54
N SER A 51 0.94 3.60 4.15
CA SER A 51 2.14 3.85 4.94
C SER A 51 3.36 3.97 4.03
N VAL A 52 4.12 5.06 4.15
CA VAL A 52 5.38 5.21 3.39
C VAL A 52 6.39 4.13 3.77
N ALA A 53 6.35 3.66 5.02
CA ALA A 53 7.24 2.62 5.53
C ALA A 53 7.06 1.26 4.83
N THR A 54 5.91 1.02 4.20
CA THR A 54 5.60 -0.22 3.47
C THR A 54 5.57 -0.03 1.96
N LEU A 55 6.13 1.09 1.47
CA LEU A 55 6.19 1.38 0.05
C LEU A 55 7.12 0.39 -0.66
N ARG A 56 6.54 -0.36 -1.59
CA ARG A 56 7.21 -1.35 -2.43
C ARG A 56 7.00 -0.98 -3.89
N THR A 57 8.07 -1.07 -4.69
CA THR A 57 7.98 -0.83 -6.14
C THR A 57 8.07 -2.17 -6.86
N ILE A 58 7.13 -2.40 -7.77
CA ILE A 58 7.03 -3.61 -8.59
C ILE A 58 6.94 -3.15 -10.05
N GLY A 59 8.02 -3.33 -10.81
CA GLY A 59 8.15 -2.77 -12.16
C GLY A 59 8.02 -1.24 -12.14
N ALA A 60 7.07 -0.69 -12.90
CA ALA A 60 6.76 0.75 -12.92
C ALA A 60 5.73 1.18 -11.86
N ARG A 61 5.09 0.25 -11.15
CA ARG A 61 4.01 0.55 -10.21
C ARG A 61 4.53 0.53 -8.77
N ARG A 62 3.96 1.41 -7.95
CA ARG A 62 4.23 1.44 -6.50
C ARG A 62 3.03 0.91 -5.76
N TYR A 63 3.29 0.13 -4.72
CA TYR A 63 2.31 -0.47 -3.84
C TYR A 63 2.67 -0.15 -2.41
N ALA A 64 1.69 0.04 -1.55
CA ALA A 64 1.93 0.22 -0.12
C ALA A 64 0.76 -0.36 0.66
N LYS A 65 1.03 -0.81 1.88
CA LYS A 65 -0.02 -1.24 2.79
C LYS A 65 -0.71 -0.04 3.40
N THR A 66 -1.98 -0.20 3.74
CA THR A 66 -2.71 0.85 4.45
C THR A 66 -2.04 1.19 5.78
N HIS A 67 -1.92 2.49 6.07
CA HIS A 67 -1.39 2.97 7.34
C HIS A 67 -2.25 2.54 8.54
N PHE A 68 -3.51 2.14 8.32
CA PHE A 68 -4.40 1.65 9.38
C PHE A 68 -3.84 0.43 10.14
N ILE A 69 -2.91 -0.35 9.56
CA ILE A 69 -2.29 -1.50 10.24
C ILE A 69 -1.22 -1.10 11.26
N ASP A 70 -0.63 0.09 11.09
CA ASP A 70 0.51 0.58 11.87
C ASP A 70 0.10 1.77 12.77
N CYS A 71 -1.01 2.44 12.45
CA CYS A 71 -1.50 3.56 13.22
C CYS A 71 -2.12 3.09 14.56
N PRO A 72 -1.64 3.56 15.72
CA PRO A 72 -2.19 3.21 17.03
C PRO A 72 -3.67 3.60 17.17
N HIS A 73 -4.07 4.70 16.52
CA HIS A 73 -5.47 5.17 16.48
C HIS A 73 -6.22 4.70 15.23
N GLY A 74 -5.61 3.89 14.36
CA GLY A 74 -6.15 3.52 13.06
C GLY A 74 -7.55 2.90 13.15
N ARG A 75 -7.80 2.13 14.21
CA ARG A 75 -9.10 1.47 14.45
C ARG A 75 -10.23 2.45 14.72
N GLU A 76 -9.94 3.59 15.36
CA GLU A 76 -10.91 4.64 15.64
C GLU A 76 -11.23 5.44 14.37
N TRP A 77 -10.19 5.79 13.62
CA TRP A 77 -10.32 6.54 12.36
C TRP A 77 -11.00 5.74 11.25
N ARG A 78 -10.78 4.43 11.19
CA ARG A 78 -11.44 3.54 10.22
C ARG A 78 -12.97 3.49 10.36
N LYS A 79 -13.50 3.80 11.55
CA LYS A 79 -14.96 3.87 11.77
C LYS A 79 -15.58 5.21 11.36
N ARG A 80 -14.76 6.22 11.05
CA ARG A 80 -15.19 7.57 10.72
C ARG A 80 -15.14 7.87 9.22
N VAL A 81 -14.59 6.96 8.42
CA VAL A 81 -14.55 7.02 6.95
C VAL A 81 -15.76 6.31 6.36
#